data_AF-A0A1Y2ESJ9-F1
#
_entry.id   AF-A0A1Y2ESJ9-F1
#
_cell.length_a   1.000
_cell.length_b   1.000
_cell.length_c   1.000
_cell.angle_alpha   90.00
_cell.angle_beta   90.00
_cell.angle_gamma   90.00
#
_symmetry.space_group_name_H-M   'P 1'
#
loop_
_entity.id
_entity.type
_entity.pdbx_description
1 polymer ?
#
loop_
_entity_poly.entity_id
_entity_poly.type
_entity_poly.pdbx_seq_one_letter_code
_entity_poly.pdbx_strand_id
1 'polypeptide(L)'
;MENKEEEKDLTEITGFDSKNNRYLKIPILYHDDNFLIVNKPFDLRIDGDTTKTETEESLILKRFPEYKGKLKLIHQLDYATSGIHCWGLNKNAARKATKSFSQHHVKKTYVAVVRGFIEEDKFEIEKPIAKDPNQERKMMIGTTENPGKEAKTIVEVIKRGIFHPIYCDSPNEANEMKQEKSSETEMEATLVKLHPHTGRTHQLRVHLSSIGHPIIGDYNYEVPFTDHERMMLHAWKINLPLSTDASHQSQKNKEFLEKRNNFKKMKIAYRKSQQENNGREGTPVQDLRKQSNDELEDIQLETENPFENLLSDK
;
A
#
# COMPACT_ATOMS: atom_id res chain seq x y z
N MET A 1 -19.07 36.84 -15.20
CA MET A 1 -19.14 35.43 -14.77
C MET A 1 -17.73 35.04 -14.43
N GLU A 2 -17.37 35.13 -13.15
CA GLU A 2 -16.05 34.73 -12.68
C GLU A 2 -15.90 33.22 -12.88
N ASN A 3 -14.90 32.83 -13.68
CA ASN A 3 -14.41 31.46 -13.72
C ASN A 3 -13.92 31.13 -12.31
N LYS A 4 -14.77 30.50 -11.51
CA LYS A 4 -14.30 29.68 -10.39
C LYS A 4 -13.51 28.55 -11.02
N GLU A 5 -12.19 28.73 -11.13
CA GLU A 5 -11.30 27.59 -11.22
C GLU A 5 -11.69 26.68 -10.07
N GLU A 6 -12.29 25.52 -10.38
CA GLU A 6 -12.48 24.47 -9.40
C GLU A 6 -11.13 24.26 -8.72
N GLU A 7 -11.06 24.63 -7.45
CA GLU A 7 -9.85 24.51 -6.64
C GLU A 7 -9.51 23.02 -6.60
N LYS A 8 -8.64 22.59 -7.53
CA LYS A 8 -8.34 21.17 -7.75
C LYS A 8 -7.82 20.62 -6.44
N ASP A 9 -8.54 19.65 -5.87
CA ASP A 9 -8.13 18.96 -4.64
C ASP A 9 -6.66 18.53 -4.76
N LEU A 10 -5.79 19.16 -3.96
CA LEU A 10 -4.36 18.90 -3.94
C LEU A 10 -4.02 17.68 -3.08
N THR A 11 -5.01 17.05 -2.45
CA THR A 11 -4.81 15.98 -1.48
C THR A 11 -4.96 14.59 -2.08
N GLU A 12 -5.48 14.47 -3.31
CA GLU A 12 -5.66 13.20 -4.00
C GLU A 12 -5.39 13.30 -5.50
N ILE A 13 -4.97 12.19 -6.08
CA ILE A 13 -4.91 11.97 -7.53
C ILE A 13 -6.11 11.13 -7.91
N THR A 14 -6.89 11.60 -8.87
CA THR A 14 -8.09 10.91 -9.34
C THR A 14 -7.89 10.35 -10.74
N GLY A 15 -8.49 9.20 -11.02
CA GLY A 15 -8.44 8.57 -12.34
C GLY A 15 -9.51 7.51 -12.51
N PHE A 16 -9.73 7.07 -13.73
CA PHE A 16 -10.58 5.92 -14.02
C PHE A 16 -9.73 4.73 -14.43
N ASP A 17 -9.81 3.65 -13.68
CA ASP A 17 -9.14 2.39 -13.95
C ASP A 17 -10.04 1.54 -14.84
N SER A 18 -9.78 1.60 -16.14
CA SER A 18 -10.54 0.85 -17.14
C SER A 18 -10.42 -0.67 -16.98
N LYS A 19 -9.31 -1.17 -16.44
CA LYS A 19 -9.08 -2.60 -16.26
C LYS A 19 -10.00 -3.19 -15.21
N ASN A 20 -10.13 -2.50 -14.08
CA ASN A 20 -10.97 -2.94 -12.96
C ASN A 20 -12.31 -2.19 -12.89
N ASN A 21 -12.66 -1.45 -13.95
CA ASN A 21 -13.90 -0.68 -14.11
C ASN A 21 -14.30 0.14 -12.88
N ARG A 22 -13.36 0.93 -12.33
CA ARG A 22 -13.59 1.71 -11.10
C ARG A 22 -12.93 3.07 -11.13
N TYR A 23 -13.52 4.02 -10.39
CA TYR A 23 -12.87 5.29 -10.11
C TYR A 23 -11.85 5.13 -8.99
N LEU A 24 -10.65 5.62 -9.24
CA LEU A 24 -9.55 5.66 -8.28
C LEU A 24 -9.45 7.04 -7.64
N LYS A 25 -9.22 7.01 -6.33
CA LYS A 25 -8.75 8.14 -5.53
C LYS A 25 -7.49 7.70 -4.82
N ILE A 26 -6.38 8.34 -5.13
CA ILE A 26 -5.06 8.00 -4.60
C ILE A 26 -4.64 9.13 -3.67
N PRO A 27 -4.73 8.96 -2.33
CA PRO A 27 -4.32 9.98 -1.39
C PRO A 27 -2.85 10.34 -1.55
N ILE A 28 -2.55 11.64 -1.62
CA ILE A 28 -1.19 12.17 -1.51
C ILE A 28 -0.86 12.30 -0.02
N LEU A 29 0.18 11.60 0.42
CA LEU A 29 0.62 11.57 1.81
C LEU A 29 1.68 12.64 2.10
N TYR A 30 2.55 12.91 1.12
CA TYR A 30 3.63 13.88 1.22
C TYR A 30 3.97 14.42 -0.18
N HIS A 31 4.27 15.72 -0.27
CA HIS A 31 4.65 16.35 -1.54
C HIS A 31 5.57 17.54 -1.31
N ASP A 32 6.78 17.49 -1.86
CA ASP A 32 7.72 18.61 -1.89
C ASP A 32 8.34 18.81 -3.29
N ASP A 33 9.55 19.36 -3.36
CA ASP A 33 10.31 19.56 -4.60
C ASP A 33 11.11 18.33 -5.05
N ASN A 34 11.26 17.35 -4.17
CA ASN A 34 12.09 16.16 -4.35
C ASN A 34 11.28 14.87 -4.42
N PHE A 35 10.18 14.77 -3.69
CA PHE A 35 9.43 13.56 -3.45
C PHE A 35 7.92 13.81 -3.54
N LEU A 36 7.24 12.82 -4.09
CA LEU A 36 5.79 12.66 -4.03
C LEU A 36 5.51 11.28 -3.47
N ILE A 37 4.82 11.22 -2.33
CA ILE A 37 4.48 9.96 -1.66
C ILE A 37 2.97 9.83 -1.63
N VAL A 38 2.48 8.69 -2.09
CA VAL A 38 1.05 8.41 -2.26
C VAL A 38 0.67 7.12 -1.53
N ASN A 39 -0.62 6.98 -1.22
CA ASN A 39 -1.21 5.71 -0.79
C ASN A 39 -1.79 4.99 -1.99
N LYS A 40 -0.97 4.13 -2.63
CA LYS A 40 -1.34 3.38 -3.84
C LYS A 40 -2.52 2.44 -3.54
N PRO A 41 -3.59 2.42 -4.35
CA PRO A 41 -4.62 1.40 -4.23
C PRO A 41 -4.07 0.00 -4.58
N PHE A 42 -4.76 -1.05 -4.13
CA PHE A 42 -4.51 -2.41 -4.63
C PHE A 42 -4.86 -2.49 -6.11
N ASP A 43 -4.36 -3.49 -6.83
CA ASP A 43 -4.65 -3.73 -8.25
C ASP A 43 -4.38 -2.54 -9.18
N LEU A 44 -3.35 -1.76 -8.87
CA LEU A 44 -2.85 -0.68 -9.73
C LEU A 44 -1.37 -0.91 -10.02
N ARG A 45 -1.05 -0.93 -11.32
CA ARG A 45 0.33 -1.02 -11.80
C ARG A 45 1.04 0.31 -11.59
N ILE A 46 2.31 0.26 -11.22
CA ILE A 46 3.10 1.46 -10.91
C ILE A 46 3.47 2.23 -12.18
N ASP A 47 4.14 1.56 -13.11
CA ASP A 47 4.68 2.14 -14.36
C ASP A 47 4.55 1.15 -15.52
N GLY A 48 4.89 1.59 -16.74
CA GLY A 48 4.92 0.77 -17.95
C GLY A 48 3.96 1.23 -19.04
N ASP A 49 3.72 0.36 -20.01
CA ASP A 49 2.93 0.70 -21.21
C ASP A 49 1.47 1.05 -20.87
N THR A 50 1.13 2.33 -21.07
CA THR A 50 -0.17 2.92 -20.76
C THR A 50 -1.18 2.78 -21.91
N THR A 51 -0.83 2.11 -23.01
CA THR A 51 -1.73 1.93 -24.16
C THR A 51 -2.96 1.08 -23.83
N LYS A 52 -2.92 0.30 -22.74
CA LYS A 52 -3.98 -0.64 -22.36
C LYS A 52 -4.66 -0.32 -21.02
N THR A 53 -3.93 0.25 -20.07
CA THR A 53 -4.42 0.46 -18.69
C THR A 53 -3.71 1.64 -18.05
N GLU A 54 -4.40 2.36 -17.17
CA GLU A 54 -3.77 3.39 -16.34
C GLU A 54 -2.73 2.78 -15.39
N THR A 55 -1.67 3.54 -15.14
CA THR A 55 -0.66 3.26 -14.14
C THR A 55 -0.65 4.38 -13.11
N GLU A 56 -0.07 4.14 -11.93
CA GLU A 56 0.12 5.21 -10.96
C GLU A 56 0.92 6.37 -11.57
N GLU A 57 1.96 6.06 -12.36
CA GLU A 57 2.75 7.04 -13.11
C GLU A 57 1.88 7.87 -14.07
N SER A 58 1.02 7.23 -14.87
CA SER A 58 0.17 7.94 -15.84
C SER A 58 -0.81 8.87 -15.14
N LEU A 59 -1.38 8.44 -14.02
CA LEU A 59 -2.30 9.24 -13.22
C LEU A 59 -1.59 10.43 -12.55
N ILE A 60 -0.38 10.22 -12.01
CA ILE A 60 0.47 11.31 -11.50
C ILE A 60 0.77 12.32 -12.60
N LEU A 61 1.19 11.88 -13.79
CA LEU A 61 1.56 12.77 -14.88
C LEU A 61 0.36 13.52 -15.50
N LYS A 62 -0.85 12.93 -15.45
CA LYS A 62 -2.08 13.65 -15.81
C LYS A 62 -2.39 14.76 -14.80
N ARG A 63 -2.17 14.50 -13.51
CA ARG A 63 -2.43 15.46 -12.43
C ARG A 63 -1.36 16.55 -12.32
N PHE A 64 -0.11 16.20 -12.58
CA PHE A 64 1.10 17.03 -12.48
C PHE A 64 1.95 16.92 -13.76
N PRO A 65 1.51 17.50 -14.89
CA PRO A 65 2.23 17.43 -16.17
C PRO A 65 3.66 17.98 -16.12
N GLU A 66 3.95 18.88 -15.18
CA GLU A 66 5.28 19.48 -14.95
C GLU A 66 6.36 18.47 -14.55
N TYR A 67 5.96 17.27 -14.09
CA TYR A 67 6.87 16.17 -13.76
C TYR A 67 7.15 15.24 -14.93
N LYS A 68 6.57 15.47 -16.12
CA LYS A 68 6.87 14.69 -17.32
C LYS A 68 8.37 14.71 -17.62
N GLY A 69 8.98 13.52 -17.74
CA GLY A 69 10.43 13.33 -17.91
C GLY A 69 11.28 13.47 -16.64
N LYS A 70 10.74 14.07 -15.57
CA LYS A 70 11.42 14.28 -14.28
C LYS A 70 11.05 13.23 -13.24
N LEU A 71 9.82 12.71 -13.28
CA LEU A 71 9.33 11.66 -12.40
C LEU A 71 10.23 10.41 -12.52
N LYS A 72 10.67 9.86 -11.38
CA LYS A 72 11.55 8.69 -11.30
C LYS A 72 11.04 7.70 -10.27
N LEU A 73 10.99 6.44 -10.69
CA LEU A 73 10.72 5.32 -9.82
C LEU A 73 11.89 5.09 -8.85
N ILE A 74 11.61 5.09 -7.54
CA ILE A 74 12.63 4.89 -6.50
C ILE A 74 12.62 3.44 -5.99
N HIS A 75 11.44 2.88 -5.77
CA HIS A 75 11.20 1.51 -5.35
C HIS A 75 9.91 1.01 -6.00
N GLN A 76 9.52 -0.24 -5.76
CA GLN A 76 8.29 -0.81 -6.30
C GLN A 76 7.43 -1.43 -5.18
N LEU A 77 6.15 -1.57 -5.48
CA LEU A 77 5.16 -2.42 -4.83
C LEU A 77 4.55 -3.32 -5.90
N ASP A 78 4.15 -4.53 -5.53
CA ASP A 78 3.43 -5.42 -6.45
C ASP A 78 2.10 -4.78 -6.89
N TYR A 79 1.61 -5.16 -8.08
CA TYR A 79 0.30 -4.72 -8.61
C TYR A 79 -0.82 -4.80 -7.56
N ALA A 80 -0.99 -5.97 -6.94
CA ALA A 80 -2.04 -6.25 -5.97
C ALA A 80 -1.78 -5.67 -4.56
N THR A 81 -0.55 -5.21 -4.27
CA THR A 81 -0.22 -4.64 -2.96
C THR A 81 -0.64 -3.18 -2.92
N SER A 82 -1.42 -2.77 -1.94
CA SER A 82 -1.72 -1.34 -1.71
C SER A 82 -0.71 -0.71 -0.74
N GLY A 83 -0.74 0.61 -0.58
CA GLY A 83 -0.05 1.30 0.51
C GLY A 83 0.97 2.33 0.04
N ILE A 84 1.84 2.73 0.96
CA ILE A 84 2.77 3.83 0.76
C ILE A 84 3.77 3.55 -0.39
N HIS A 85 3.76 4.41 -1.40
CA HIS A 85 4.71 4.38 -2.51
C HIS A 85 5.31 5.77 -2.76
N CYS A 86 6.63 5.82 -2.97
CA CYS A 86 7.41 7.05 -3.09
C CYS A 86 8.03 7.23 -4.48
N TRP A 87 7.76 8.39 -5.08
CA TRP A 87 8.32 8.85 -6.34
C TRP A 87 9.34 9.95 -6.15
N GLY A 88 10.40 9.93 -6.96
CA GLY A 88 11.35 11.03 -7.06
C GLY A 88 10.89 12.03 -8.11
N LEU A 89 10.85 13.32 -7.76
CA LEU A 89 10.44 14.40 -8.64
C LEU A 89 11.62 14.98 -9.45
N ASN A 90 12.84 14.55 -9.15
CA ASN A 90 14.04 14.90 -9.90
C ASN A 90 15.13 13.81 -9.77
N LYS A 91 16.14 13.87 -10.66
CA LYS A 91 17.22 12.87 -10.73
C LYS A 91 18.06 12.81 -9.45
N ASN A 92 18.27 13.94 -8.76
CA ASN A 92 19.09 13.96 -7.55
C ASN A 92 18.36 13.29 -6.37
N ALA A 93 17.10 13.63 -6.16
CA ALA A 93 16.22 13.01 -5.17
C ALA A 93 16.13 11.50 -5.38
N ALA A 94 15.85 11.07 -6.62
CA ALA A 94 15.78 9.66 -6.97
C ALA A 94 17.08 8.91 -6.65
N ARG A 95 18.24 9.46 -7.04
CA ARG A 95 19.55 8.86 -6.77
C ARG A 95 19.83 8.72 -5.27
N LYS A 96 19.55 9.76 -4.48
CA LYS A 96 19.71 9.72 -3.01
C LYS A 96 18.81 8.64 -2.39
N ALA A 97 17.55 8.62 -2.81
CA ALA A 97 16.57 7.66 -2.32
C ALA A 97 16.94 6.22 -2.67
N THR A 98 17.20 5.92 -3.95
CA THR A 98 17.62 4.58 -4.38
C THR A 98 18.87 4.11 -3.62
N LYS A 99 19.81 5.02 -3.32
CA LYS A 99 20.97 4.69 -2.47
C LYS A 99 20.54 4.26 -1.06
N SER A 100 19.69 5.02 -0.36
CA SER A 100 19.18 4.63 0.96
C SER A 100 18.41 3.31 0.95
N PHE A 101 17.62 3.03 -0.10
CA PHE A 101 16.96 1.73 -0.28
C PHE A 101 17.98 0.60 -0.42
N SER A 102 19.02 0.78 -1.25
CA SER A 102 20.06 -0.22 -1.49
C SER A 102 20.94 -0.50 -0.26
N GLN A 103 21.10 0.50 0.62
CA GLN A 103 21.86 0.41 1.87
C GLN A 103 21.00 -0.07 3.04
N HIS A 104 19.72 -0.41 2.81
CA HIS A 104 18.77 -0.84 3.84
C HIS A 104 18.55 0.19 4.96
N HIS A 105 18.81 1.47 4.70
CA HIS A 105 18.52 2.55 5.65
C HIS A 105 17.02 2.88 5.71
N VAL A 106 16.27 2.56 4.66
CA VAL A 106 14.81 2.74 4.62
C VAL A 106 14.15 1.62 5.41
N LYS A 107 13.38 1.98 6.45
CA LYS A 107 12.57 1.02 7.21
C LYS A 107 11.16 0.99 6.62
N LYS A 108 10.68 -0.22 6.33
CA LYS A 108 9.32 -0.45 5.82
C LYS A 108 8.58 -1.37 6.77
N THR A 109 7.31 -1.08 6.99
CA THR A 109 6.40 -1.95 7.72
C THR A 109 5.19 -2.23 6.84
N TYR A 110 4.84 -3.49 6.69
CA TYR A 110 3.63 -3.93 6.02
C TYR A 110 2.69 -4.55 7.05
N VAL A 111 1.41 -4.56 6.74
CA VAL A 111 0.42 -5.38 7.44
C VAL A 111 -0.18 -6.36 6.45
N ALA A 112 -0.49 -7.57 6.94
CA ALA A 112 -1.14 -8.59 6.14
C ALA A 112 -2.10 -9.45 6.96
N VAL A 113 -3.15 -9.95 6.31
CA VAL A 113 -4.00 -11.03 6.86
C VAL A 113 -3.58 -12.33 6.19
N VAL A 114 -3.19 -13.32 7.00
CA VAL A 114 -2.69 -14.62 6.54
C VAL A 114 -3.58 -15.76 7.03
N ARG A 115 -3.57 -16.88 6.32
CA ARG A 115 -4.29 -18.09 6.71
C ARG A 115 -3.76 -18.69 8.01
N GLY A 116 -4.66 -19.26 8.80
CA GLY A 116 -4.36 -20.01 10.01
C GLY A 116 -3.90 -19.13 11.17
N PHE A 117 -3.76 -19.77 12.33
CA PHE A 117 -3.14 -19.16 13.51
C PHE A 117 -1.64 -19.40 13.51
N ILE A 118 -0.88 -18.32 13.48
CA ILE A 118 0.55 -18.35 13.74
C ILE A 118 0.74 -18.48 15.25
N GLU A 119 1.43 -19.50 15.72
CA GLU A 119 1.62 -19.73 17.16
C GLU A 119 2.56 -18.70 17.80
N GLU A 120 3.70 -18.40 17.17
CA GLU A 120 4.66 -17.44 17.73
C GLU A 120 4.24 -15.98 17.51
N ASP A 121 4.32 -15.17 18.57
CA ASP A 121 3.98 -13.73 18.48
C ASP A 121 5.00 -12.93 17.66
N LYS A 122 6.26 -13.39 17.60
CA LYS A 122 7.33 -12.74 16.83
C LYS A 122 8.41 -13.73 16.43
N PHE A 123 8.80 -13.71 15.16
CA PHE A 123 9.85 -14.58 14.63
C PHE A 123 10.44 -14.01 13.34
N GLU A 124 11.48 -14.67 12.83
CA GLU A 124 12.19 -14.27 11.60
C GLU A 124 12.10 -15.38 10.55
N ILE A 125 11.93 -14.98 9.29
CA ILE A 125 11.99 -15.87 8.14
C ILE A 125 13.23 -15.49 7.34
N GLU A 126 14.26 -16.33 7.42
CA GLU A 126 15.53 -16.20 6.70
C GLU A 126 15.65 -17.33 5.66
N LYS A 127 14.89 -17.22 4.58
CA LYS A 127 14.93 -18.18 3.46
C LYS A 127 15.25 -17.42 2.18
N PRO A 128 16.24 -17.83 1.37
CA PRO A 128 16.57 -17.14 0.13
C PRO A 128 15.42 -17.26 -0.88
N ILE A 129 15.33 -16.31 -1.80
CA ILE A 129 14.28 -16.25 -2.82
C ILE A 129 14.89 -16.34 -4.22
N ALA A 130 14.36 -17.26 -5.02
CA ALA A 130 14.72 -17.49 -6.40
C ALA A 130 13.54 -17.26 -7.35
N LYS A 131 13.83 -17.04 -8.63
CA LYS A 131 12.79 -17.05 -9.67
C LYS A 131 12.31 -18.49 -9.87
N ASP A 132 11.00 -18.68 -10.00
CA ASP A 132 10.44 -19.99 -10.31
C ASP A 132 10.75 -20.35 -11.77
N PRO A 133 11.43 -21.49 -12.05
CA PRO A 133 11.78 -21.89 -13.41
C PRO A 133 10.58 -22.39 -14.23
N ASN A 134 9.51 -22.83 -13.57
CA ASN A 134 8.31 -23.39 -14.20
C ASN A 134 7.21 -22.34 -14.36
N GLN A 135 7.25 -21.25 -13.59
CA GLN A 135 6.22 -20.21 -13.58
C GLN A 135 6.87 -18.83 -13.70
N GLU A 136 6.93 -18.28 -14.91
CA GLU A 136 7.72 -17.08 -15.25
C GLU A 136 7.47 -15.86 -14.33
N ARG A 137 6.24 -15.70 -13.82
CA ARG A 137 5.81 -14.57 -12.99
C ARG A 137 5.85 -14.84 -11.49
N LYS A 138 6.35 -16.01 -11.08
CA LYS A 138 6.44 -16.41 -9.68
C LYS A 138 7.88 -16.54 -9.21
N MET A 139 7.98 -16.49 -7.90
CA MET A 139 9.19 -16.58 -7.09
C MET A 139 8.99 -17.75 -6.12
N MET A 140 10.07 -18.42 -5.76
CA MET A 140 10.06 -19.57 -4.86
C MET A 140 11.16 -19.42 -3.79
N ILE A 141 11.10 -20.27 -2.76
CA ILE A 141 12.23 -20.43 -1.85
C ILE A 141 13.39 -21.07 -2.61
N GLY A 142 14.60 -20.55 -2.42
CA GLY A 142 15.80 -21.08 -3.06
C GLY A 142 16.10 -22.52 -2.64
N THR A 143 16.56 -23.32 -3.58
CA THR A 143 17.00 -24.71 -3.37
C THR A 143 18.49 -24.84 -3.66
N THR A 144 19.07 -26.02 -3.46
CA THR A 144 20.48 -26.27 -3.81
C THR A 144 20.76 -26.01 -5.29
N GLU A 145 19.85 -26.39 -6.18
CA GLU A 145 19.98 -26.23 -7.64
C GLU A 145 19.62 -24.81 -8.10
N ASN A 146 18.78 -24.10 -7.34
CA ASN A 146 18.35 -22.72 -7.62
C ASN A 146 18.42 -21.88 -6.35
N PRO A 147 19.63 -21.49 -5.89
CA PRO A 147 19.84 -20.93 -4.55
C PRO A 147 19.17 -19.58 -4.33
N GLY A 148 18.88 -18.83 -5.39
CA GLY A 148 18.25 -17.53 -5.28
C GLY A 148 19.14 -16.49 -4.61
N LYS A 149 18.52 -15.50 -3.95
CA LYS A 149 19.19 -14.42 -3.23
C LYS A 149 18.70 -14.36 -1.80
N GLU A 150 19.60 -14.06 -0.87
CA GLU A 150 19.27 -13.90 0.55
C GLU A 150 18.10 -12.94 0.76
N ALA A 151 17.17 -13.37 1.61
CA ALA A 151 16.01 -12.62 2.00
C ALA A 151 15.69 -12.83 3.48
N LYS A 152 15.34 -11.74 4.17
CA LYS A 152 14.98 -11.74 5.59
C LYS A 152 13.74 -10.88 5.85
N THR A 153 12.79 -11.44 6.59
CA THR A 153 11.56 -10.77 7.02
C THR A 153 11.31 -11.08 8.49
N ILE A 154 11.12 -10.05 9.31
CA ILE A 154 10.60 -10.20 10.67
C ILE A 154 9.08 -10.13 10.63
N VAL A 155 8.42 -11.05 11.33
CA VAL A 155 6.96 -11.13 11.46
C VAL A 155 6.60 -10.87 12.92
N GLU A 156 5.57 -10.05 13.15
CA GLU A 156 4.98 -9.82 14.47
C GLU A 156 3.46 -9.98 14.38
N VAL A 157 2.87 -10.80 15.24
CA VAL A 157 1.42 -11.01 15.28
C VAL A 157 0.74 -9.82 15.96
N ILE A 158 -0.30 -9.27 15.32
CA ILE A 158 -1.17 -8.24 15.88
C ILE A 158 -2.39 -8.89 16.54
N LYS A 159 -3.10 -9.72 15.77
CA LYS A 159 -4.36 -10.32 16.19
C LYS A 159 -4.53 -11.68 15.51
N ARG A 160 -5.05 -12.66 16.26
CA ARG A 160 -5.57 -13.93 15.75
C ARG A 160 -7.09 -13.87 15.83
N GLY A 161 -7.78 -14.40 14.83
CA GLY A 161 -9.24 -14.38 14.84
C GLY A 161 -9.86 -15.07 13.63
N ILE A 162 -11.17 -14.99 13.52
CA ILE A 162 -11.90 -15.58 12.40
C ILE A 162 -12.03 -14.53 11.30
N PHE A 163 -11.67 -14.93 10.09
CA PHE A 163 -11.87 -14.16 8.88
C PHE A 163 -13.11 -14.65 8.15
N HIS A 164 -13.94 -13.70 7.72
CA HIS A 164 -15.17 -13.94 6.97
C HIS A 164 -14.97 -13.44 5.53
N PRO A 165 -14.67 -14.33 4.57
CA PRO A 165 -14.48 -13.92 3.19
C PRO A 165 -15.74 -13.27 2.63
N ILE A 166 -15.59 -12.06 2.10
CA ILE A 166 -16.61 -11.46 1.24
C ILE A 166 -16.27 -11.88 -0.18
N TYR A 167 -16.94 -12.93 -0.66
CA TYR A 167 -16.77 -13.40 -2.03
C TYR A 167 -17.27 -12.33 -3.00
N CYS A 168 -16.44 -11.99 -3.98
CA CYS A 168 -16.86 -11.15 -5.07
C CYS A 168 -17.71 -11.96 -6.03
N ASP A 169 -18.93 -11.51 -6.33
CA ASP A 169 -19.67 -11.98 -7.49
C ASP A 169 -18.95 -11.50 -8.76
N SER A 170 -17.84 -12.15 -9.13
CA SER A 170 -17.13 -11.82 -10.38
C SER A 170 -17.89 -12.45 -11.55
N PRO A 171 -18.34 -11.65 -12.55
CA PRO A 171 -19.09 -12.16 -13.70
C PRO A 171 -18.15 -12.66 -14.81
N ASN A 172 -17.06 -13.36 -14.47
CA ASN A 172 -16.22 -13.99 -15.48
C ASN A 172 -16.61 -15.46 -15.67
N GLU A 173 -17.53 -15.64 -16.62
CA GLU A 173 -17.84 -16.89 -17.30
C GLU A 173 -16.58 -17.47 -17.99
N ALA A 174 -16.20 -18.72 -17.64
CA ALA A 174 -15.64 -19.74 -18.55
C ALA A 174 -15.04 -20.96 -17.79
N ASN A 175 -15.59 -21.35 -16.64
CA ASN A 175 -15.45 -22.73 -16.18
C ASN A 175 -16.83 -23.24 -15.76
N GLU A 176 -17.42 -24.03 -16.64
CA GLU A 176 -18.50 -24.96 -16.35
C GLU A 176 -18.00 -26.04 -15.38
N MET A 177 -17.75 -25.64 -14.14
CA MET A 177 -17.97 -26.47 -12.98
C MET A 177 -18.62 -25.55 -11.97
N LYS A 178 -19.95 -25.56 -11.97
CA LYS A 178 -20.75 -25.13 -10.83
C LYS A 178 -20.37 -26.04 -9.66
N GLN A 179 -19.21 -25.80 -9.04
CA GLN A 179 -19.00 -26.21 -7.68
C GLN A 179 -19.99 -25.38 -6.86
N GLU A 180 -20.80 -26.10 -6.10
CA GLU A 180 -21.77 -25.57 -5.16
C GLU A 180 -21.17 -24.34 -4.46
N LYS A 181 -21.92 -23.23 -4.46
CA LYS A 181 -21.65 -22.06 -3.62
C LYS A 181 -21.33 -22.59 -2.23
N SER A 182 -20.06 -22.68 -1.87
CA SER A 182 -19.66 -23.07 -0.53
C SER A 182 -20.06 -21.90 0.36
N SER A 183 -21.18 -22.09 1.05
CA SER A 183 -21.57 -21.36 2.23
C SER A 183 -20.35 -21.01 3.08
N GLU A 184 -20.24 -19.74 3.45
CA GLU A 184 -19.63 -19.26 4.71
C GLU A 184 -18.61 -20.22 5.33
N THR A 185 -17.42 -20.35 4.74
CA THR A 185 -16.32 -21.00 5.45
C THR A 185 -15.51 -19.90 6.11
N GLU A 186 -16.01 -19.50 7.28
CA GLU A 186 -15.18 -18.90 8.32
C GLU A 186 -13.84 -19.61 8.37
N MET A 187 -12.77 -18.85 8.43
CA MET A 187 -11.42 -19.41 8.45
C MET A 187 -10.58 -18.76 9.52
N GLU A 188 -9.78 -19.57 10.21
CA GLU A 188 -8.76 -19.07 11.11
C GLU A 188 -7.76 -18.22 10.32
N ALA A 189 -7.43 -17.06 10.85
CA ALA A 189 -6.52 -16.13 10.23
C ALA A 189 -5.74 -15.32 11.27
N THR A 190 -4.61 -14.78 10.83
CA THR A 190 -3.74 -13.93 11.66
C THR A 190 -3.48 -12.62 10.93
N LEU A 191 -3.67 -11.50 11.63
CA LEU A 191 -3.21 -10.18 11.22
C LEU A 191 -1.78 -10.00 11.73
N VAL A 192 -0.85 -9.74 10.82
CA VAL A 192 0.59 -9.62 11.12
C VAL A 192 1.16 -8.29 10.65
N LYS A 193 2.18 -7.78 11.35
CA LYS A 193 3.15 -6.80 10.86
C LYS A 193 4.34 -7.53 10.24
N LEU A 194 4.87 -6.96 9.17
CA LEU A 194 6.00 -7.50 8.45
C LEU A 194 7.06 -6.41 8.26
N HIS A 195 8.29 -6.72 8.68
CA HIS A 195 9.45 -5.85 8.52
C HIS A 195 10.47 -6.53 7.58
N PRO A 196 10.39 -6.29 6.26
CA PRO A 196 11.36 -6.83 5.33
C PRO A 196 12.71 -6.11 5.49
N HIS A 197 13.75 -6.87 5.84
CA HIS A 197 15.14 -6.36 5.89
C HIS A 197 15.76 -6.29 4.50
N THR A 198 15.28 -7.11 3.57
CA THR A 198 15.68 -7.14 2.15
C THR A 198 14.50 -6.75 1.25
N GLY A 199 14.75 -6.55 -0.05
CA GLY A 199 13.72 -6.16 -1.02
C GLY A 199 13.63 -7.08 -2.23
N ARG A 200 13.42 -8.39 -2.04
CA ARG A 200 13.24 -9.33 -3.17
C ARG A 200 11.81 -9.27 -3.72
N THR A 201 11.66 -9.57 -5.00
CA THR A 201 10.35 -9.70 -5.66
C THR A 201 9.47 -10.70 -4.91
N HIS A 202 8.23 -10.33 -4.64
CA HIS A 202 7.24 -11.14 -3.90
C HIS A 202 7.72 -11.64 -2.52
N GLN A 203 8.72 -10.99 -1.89
CA GLN A 203 9.38 -11.54 -0.70
C GLN A 203 8.43 -11.93 0.42
N LEU A 204 7.56 -11.01 0.82
CA LEU A 204 6.62 -11.22 1.91
C LEU A 204 5.64 -12.36 1.60
N ARG A 205 5.16 -12.41 0.36
CA ARG A 205 4.19 -13.38 -0.14
C ARG A 205 4.76 -14.81 -0.12
N VAL A 206 5.98 -14.97 -0.66
CA VAL A 206 6.68 -16.26 -0.68
C VAL A 206 7.07 -16.70 0.73
N HIS A 207 7.62 -15.79 1.56
CA HIS A 207 8.02 -16.13 2.92
C HIS A 207 6.83 -16.65 3.73
N LEU A 208 5.71 -15.94 3.72
CA LEU A 208 4.49 -16.30 4.44
C LEU A 208 3.88 -17.60 3.91
N SER A 209 3.83 -17.79 2.59
CA SER A 209 3.42 -19.06 1.98
C SER A 209 4.34 -20.23 2.39
N SER A 210 5.66 -19.99 2.46
CA SER A 210 6.66 -21.04 2.80
C SER A 210 6.62 -21.54 4.24
N ILE A 211 5.90 -20.85 5.12
CA ILE A 211 5.68 -21.26 6.51
C ILE A 211 4.25 -21.78 6.73
N GLY A 212 3.47 -21.96 5.66
CA GLY A 212 2.10 -22.48 5.74
C GLY A 212 1.03 -21.41 6.01
N HIS A 213 1.40 -20.12 6.04
CA HIS A 213 0.50 -19.01 6.32
C HIS A 213 0.44 -18.03 5.14
N PRO A 214 -0.03 -18.44 3.94
CA PRO A 214 -0.12 -17.55 2.80
C PRO A 214 -1.06 -16.37 3.08
N ILE A 215 -0.80 -15.25 2.40
CA ILE A 215 -1.64 -14.05 2.46
C ILE A 215 -2.99 -14.36 1.82
N ILE A 216 -4.08 -13.99 2.50
CA ILE A 216 -5.44 -14.19 1.99
C ILE A 216 -5.67 -13.32 0.74
N GLY A 217 -6.26 -13.91 -0.30
CA GLY A 217 -6.50 -13.25 -1.59
C GLY A 217 -5.25 -13.19 -2.47
N ASP A 218 -4.16 -13.90 -2.12
CA ASP A 218 -2.98 -13.99 -2.98
C ASP A 218 -3.12 -15.10 -4.02
N TYR A 219 -3.61 -14.72 -5.20
CA TYR A 219 -3.82 -15.61 -6.35
C TYR A 219 -2.63 -16.51 -6.71
N ASN A 220 -1.40 -16.10 -6.42
CA ASN A 220 -0.22 -16.85 -6.83
C ASN A 220 0.27 -17.87 -5.79
N TYR A 221 0.07 -17.59 -4.51
CA TYR A 221 0.78 -18.26 -3.41
C TYR A 221 -0.15 -18.83 -2.35
N GLU A 222 -1.43 -18.51 -2.41
CA GLU A 222 -2.46 -19.05 -1.54
C GLU A 222 -3.08 -20.32 -2.16
N VAL A 223 -2.98 -21.44 -1.45
CA VAL A 223 -3.58 -22.72 -1.85
C VAL A 223 -4.18 -23.39 -0.61
N PRO A 224 -5.50 -23.69 -0.58
CA PRO A 224 -6.51 -23.27 -1.55
C PRO A 224 -6.65 -21.74 -1.61
N PHE A 225 -7.07 -21.19 -2.76
CA PHE A 225 -7.25 -19.76 -2.94
C PHE A 225 -8.57 -19.29 -2.30
N THR A 226 -8.55 -18.20 -1.53
CA THR A 226 -9.77 -17.52 -1.11
C THR A 226 -10.04 -16.39 -2.09
N ASP A 227 -11.16 -16.48 -2.81
CA ASP A 227 -11.62 -15.38 -3.64
C ASP A 227 -12.11 -14.23 -2.75
N HIS A 228 -11.50 -13.06 -2.92
CA HIS A 228 -11.77 -11.86 -2.15
C HIS A 228 -11.50 -10.62 -3.03
N GLU A 229 -12.04 -9.47 -2.66
CA GLU A 229 -11.91 -8.20 -3.42
C GLU A 229 -10.45 -7.79 -3.72
N ARG A 230 -9.49 -8.28 -2.94
CA ARG A 230 -8.08 -7.87 -3.00
C ARG A 230 -7.17 -8.85 -2.26
N MET A 231 -5.88 -8.77 -2.56
CA MET A 231 -4.83 -9.34 -1.72
C MET A 231 -4.69 -8.55 -0.41
N MET A 232 -4.68 -9.26 0.72
CA MET A 232 -4.57 -8.70 2.07
C MET A 232 -3.13 -8.34 2.44
N LEU A 233 -2.49 -7.50 1.63
CA LEU A 233 -1.17 -6.94 1.88
C LEU A 233 -1.18 -5.42 1.68
N HIS A 234 -0.70 -4.69 2.68
CA HIS A 234 -0.65 -3.23 2.67
C HIS A 234 0.71 -2.71 3.18
N ALA A 235 1.36 -1.86 2.39
CA ALA A 235 2.54 -1.11 2.80
C ALA A 235 2.11 0.01 3.77
N TRP A 236 2.21 -0.27 5.07
CA TRP A 236 1.56 0.49 6.14
C TRP A 236 2.40 1.66 6.66
N LYS A 237 3.71 1.46 6.84
CA LYS A 237 4.62 2.52 7.31
C LYS A 237 5.91 2.56 6.50
N ILE A 238 6.45 3.75 6.33
CA ILE A 238 7.80 3.95 5.79
C ILE A 238 8.53 5.02 6.60
N ASN A 239 9.81 4.77 6.89
CA ASN A 239 10.76 5.78 7.32
C ASN A 239 11.82 5.92 6.23
N LEU A 240 11.87 7.10 5.62
CA LEU A 240 12.86 7.51 4.63
C LEU A 240 13.85 8.50 5.26
N PRO A 241 15.12 8.09 5.49
CA PRO A 241 16.17 9.00 5.98
C PRO A 241 16.72 9.84 4.83
N LEU A 242 15.84 10.68 4.27
CA LEU A 242 16.08 11.44 3.04
C LEU A 242 15.99 12.94 3.26
N SER A 243 16.16 13.39 4.52
CA SER A 243 16.24 14.79 4.92
C SER A 243 16.80 15.67 3.79
N THR A 244 15.92 16.55 3.30
CA THR A 244 16.30 17.85 2.80
C THR A 244 16.86 18.65 3.97
N ASP A 245 17.84 19.52 3.71
CA ASP A 245 18.47 20.37 4.74
C ASP A 245 17.43 20.87 5.73
N ALA A 246 17.68 20.77 7.05
CA ALA A 246 16.70 21.04 8.12
C ALA A 246 16.04 22.44 8.06
N SER A 247 16.62 23.38 7.31
CA SER A 247 16.03 24.68 6.97
C SER A 247 14.87 24.60 5.95
N HIS A 248 14.70 23.45 5.32
CA HIS A 248 13.70 23.07 4.33
C HIS A 248 13.04 21.73 4.72
N GLN A 249 12.30 21.67 5.85
CA GLN A 249 10.94 21.13 5.65
C GLN A 249 10.36 22.03 4.57
N SER A 250 10.38 21.58 3.31
CA SER A 250 10.21 22.49 2.18
C SER A 250 8.97 23.33 2.44
N GLN A 251 9.08 24.65 2.29
CA GLN A 251 7.96 25.57 2.43
C GLN A 251 6.71 25.00 1.73
N LYS A 252 6.92 24.34 0.59
CA LYS A 252 5.93 23.58 -0.17
C LYS A 252 5.27 22.42 0.56
N ASN A 253 5.99 21.58 1.32
CA ASN A 253 5.37 20.52 2.11
C ASN A 253 4.56 21.09 3.28
N LYS A 254 5.06 22.16 3.94
CA LYS A 254 4.28 22.87 4.98
C LYS A 254 2.98 23.42 4.40
N GLU A 255 3.06 24.10 3.26
CA GLU A 255 1.90 24.60 2.50
C GLU A 255 0.97 23.47 2.06
N PHE A 256 1.51 22.35 1.58
CA PHE A 256 0.74 21.17 1.21
C PHE A 256 -0.03 20.60 2.41
N LEU A 257 0.63 20.43 3.55
CA LEU A 257 0.01 19.93 4.78
C LEU A 257 -1.06 20.89 5.30
N GLU A 258 -0.82 22.20 5.25
CA GLU A 258 -1.80 23.22 5.62
C GLU A 258 -3.03 23.16 4.71
N LYS A 259 -2.84 23.14 3.38
CA LYS A 259 -3.92 23.00 2.40
C LYS A 259 -4.70 21.70 2.61
N ARG A 260 -3.99 20.59 2.84
CA ARG A 260 -4.60 19.29 3.12
C ARG A 260 -5.44 19.31 4.40
N ASN A 261 -4.95 19.93 5.46
CA ASN A 261 -5.68 20.06 6.73
C ASN A 261 -6.91 20.97 6.57
N ASN A 262 -6.79 22.08 5.85
CA ASN A 262 -7.91 22.98 5.56
C ASN A 262 -8.98 22.29 4.73
N PHE A 263 -8.60 21.54 3.69
CA PHE A 263 -9.54 20.78 2.87
C PHE A 263 -10.25 19.68 3.67
N LYS A 264 -9.53 18.94 4.55
CA LYS A 264 -10.15 17.98 5.47
C LYS A 264 -11.19 18.64 6.38
N LYS A 265 -10.87 19.80 6.98
CA LYS A 265 -11.82 20.56 7.82
C LYS A 265 -13.06 20.98 7.02
N MET A 266 -12.87 21.48 5.80
CA MET A 266 -13.95 21.91 4.93
C MET A 266 -14.87 20.74 4.55
N LYS A 267 -14.30 19.56 4.24
CA LYS A 267 -15.07 18.34 3.94
C LYS A 267 -15.86 17.82 5.14
N ILE A 268 -15.28 17.91 6.35
CA ILE A 268 -15.98 17.59 7.60
C ILE A 268 -17.13 18.57 7.82
N ALA A 269 -16.90 19.88 7.69
CA ALA A 269 -17.92 20.91 7.85
C ALA A 269 -19.06 20.74 6.82
N TYR A 270 -18.72 20.45 5.56
CA TYR A 270 -19.70 20.15 4.53
C TYR A 270 -20.53 18.90 4.89
N ARG A 271 -19.89 17.79 5.28
CA ARG A 271 -20.61 16.58 5.73
C ARG A 271 -21.51 16.85 6.93
N LYS A 272 -21.06 17.63 7.91
CA LYS A 272 -21.88 18.06 9.05
C LYS A 272 -23.08 18.88 8.60
N SER A 273 -22.91 19.85 7.70
CA SER A 273 -24.04 20.63 7.15
C SER A 273 -25.05 19.76 6.38
N GLN A 274 -24.59 18.69 5.71
CA GLN A 274 -25.46 17.72 5.03
C GLN A 274 -26.13 16.73 5.99
N GLN A 275 -25.54 16.47 7.16
CA GLN A 275 -26.09 15.64 8.24
C GLN A 275 -27.05 16.42 9.14
N GLU A 276 -26.80 17.70 9.39
CA GLU A 276 -27.70 18.63 10.08
C GLU A 276 -28.99 18.83 9.28
N ASN A 277 -28.91 18.82 7.94
CA ASN A 277 -30.08 18.76 7.06
C ASN A 277 -30.80 17.39 7.02
N ASN A 278 -30.21 16.32 7.58
CA ASN A 278 -30.75 14.95 7.57
C ASN A 278 -30.86 14.29 8.98
N GLY A 279 -30.78 15.08 10.06
CA GLY A 279 -31.26 14.71 11.40
C GLY A 279 -30.60 13.49 12.09
N ARG A 280 -29.28 13.27 11.99
CA ARG A 280 -28.59 12.29 12.85
C ARG A 280 -27.23 12.80 13.36
N GLU A 281 -27.11 12.88 14.68
CA GLU A 281 -25.89 13.29 15.39
C GLU A 281 -24.84 12.18 15.40
N GLY A 282 -23.57 12.54 15.17
CA GLY A 282 -22.41 11.67 15.29
C GLY A 282 -21.28 12.37 16.05
N THR A 283 -20.68 11.64 16.98
CA THR A 283 -19.67 12.08 17.97
C THR A 283 -18.31 12.51 17.37
N PRO A 284 -17.55 13.40 18.04
CA PRO A 284 -16.28 13.92 17.52
C PRO A 284 -15.12 12.94 17.70
N VAL A 285 -14.31 12.75 16.64
CA VAL A 285 -13.04 12.02 16.69
C VAL A 285 -11.94 12.94 17.22
N GLN A 286 -11.18 12.47 18.22
CA GLN A 286 -10.06 13.18 18.85
C GLN A 286 -8.79 13.13 17.98
N ASP A 287 -8.15 14.28 17.81
CA ASP A 287 -6.91 14.49 17.05
C ASP A 287 -5.71 14.46 18.03
N LEU A 288 -4.94 13.38 18.03
CA LEU A 288 -3.74 13.24 18.85
C LEU A 288 -2.53 13.78 18.11
N ARG A 289 -2.12 15.01 18.45
CA ARG A 289 -0.81 15.57 18.09
C ARG A 289 0.26 15.09 19.06
N LYS A 290 1.49 14.92 18.56
CA LYS A 290 2.71 15.08 19.36
C LYS A 290 3.65 16.09 18.72
N GLN A 291 4.32 16.85 19.59
CA GLN A 291 5.25 17.94 19.34
C GLN A 291 6.72 17.47 19.28
N SER A 292 7.49 18.19 18.45
CA SER A 292 8.93 18.60 18.52
C SER A 292 10.05 17.57 18.77
N ASN A 293 11.06 17.56 17.88
CA ASN A 293 12.39 18.17 18.16
C ASN A 293 13.29 18.24 16.91
N ASP A 294 14.05 19.34 16.81
CA ASP A 294 15.06 19.64 15.79
C ASP A 294 16.23 18.62 15.76
N GLU A 295 16.14 17.62 14.89
CA GLU A 295 17.27 16.90 14.27
C GLU A 295 16.81 16.50 12.86
N LEU A 296 17.67 16.62 11.83
CA LEU A 296 17.38 16.32 10.40
C LEU A 296 16.25 15.29 10.21
N GLU A 297 15.01 15.76 10.03
CA GLU A 297 13.84 14.89 10.22
C GLU A 297 13.69 13.89 9.06
N ASP A 298 13.81 12.60 9.39
CA ASP A 298 13.37 11.50 8.54
C ASP A 298 11.92 11.72 8.06
N ILE A 299 11.62 11.44 6.79
CA ILE A 299 10.22 11.41 6.34
C ILE A 299 9.60 10.12 6.89
N GLN A 300 8.80 10.26 7.95
CA GLN A 300 8.07 9.17 8.59
C GLN A 300 6.60 9.27 8.24
N LEU A 301 6.07 8.23 7.59
CA LEU A 301 4.67 8.17 7.18
C LEU A 301 4.05 6.86 7.62
N GLU A 302 2.78 6.96 8.01
CA GLU A 302 1.91 5.87 8.43
C GLU A 302 0.51 6.10 7.87
N THR A 303 -0.10 5.06 7.32
CA THR A 303 -1.49 5.05 6.88
C THR A 303 -2.40 4.42 7.94
N GLU A 304 -3.71 4.54 7.77
CA GLU A 304 -4.65 3.70 8.51
C GLU A 304 -4.40 2.22 8.15
N ASN A 305 -4.52 1.32 9.14
CA ASN A 305 -4.46 -0.11 8.88
C ASN A 305 -5.80 -0.57 8.26
N PRO A 306 -5.85 -0.95 6.97
CA PRO A 306 -7.10 -1.35 6.33
C PRO A 306 -7.65 -2.68 6.87
N PHE A 307 -6.87 -3.42 7.66
CA PHE A 307 -7.20 -4.77 8.12
C PHE A 307 -7.52 -4.86 9.61
N GLU A 308 -7.48 -3.74 10.35
CA GLU A 308 -7.61 -3.70 11.81
C GLU A 308 -8.87 -4.41 12.33
N ASN A 309 -9.98 -4.29 11.60
CA ASN A 309 -11.29 -4.79 11.99
C ASN A 309 -11.76 -5.98 11.14
N LEU A 310 -10.87 -6.63 10.39
CA LEU A 310 -11.26 -7.75 9.51
C LEU A 310 -11.36 -9.10 10.23
N LEU A 311 -10.82 -9.20 11.45
CA LEU A 311 -10.86 -10.44 12.23
C LEU A 311 -11.82 -10.30 13.40
N SER A 312 -12.84 -11.14 13.45
CA SER A 312 -13.64 -11.30 14.66
C SER A 312 -12.86 -12.07 15.71
N ASP A 313 -13.26 -11.93 16.96
CA ASP A 313 -12.77 -12.81 18.01
C ASP A 313 -13.33 -14.23 17.78
N LYS A 314 -12.63 -15.24 18.29
CA LYS A 314 -13.01 -16.65 18.21
C LYS A 314 -14.10 -16.99 19.21
#